data_AF-A0A7D9DBT1-F1
#
_entry.id   AF-A0A7D9DBT1-F1
#
_cell.length_a   1.000
_cell.length_b   1.000
_cell.length_c   1.000
_cell.angle_alpha   90.00
_cell.angle_beta   90.00
_cell.angle_gamma   90.00
#
_symmetry.space_group_name_H-M   'P 1'
#
loop_
_entity.id
_entity.type
_entity.pdbx_description
1 polymer ?
#
loop_
_entity_poly.entity_id
_entity_poly.type
_entity_poly.pdbx_seq_one_letter_code
_entity_poly.pdbx_strand_id
1 'polypeptide(L)'
;MDSGQFEYGNVIHKECMWFCFSDIIQEDLNYTRALWNNHYIRSSRHKTVPGRPDELYYLPERHDSEDQKQPVNAEKLNEVRQHVADPVNQDNQDVQEYLNYVCTSEGLEKPTDWRSALNLYTILKQIAEQV
;
A
#
# COMPACT_ATOMS: atom_id res chain seq x y z
N MET A 1 -11.50 -14.80 20.00
CA MET A 1 -12.49 -15.53 19.20
C MET A 1 -12.64 -14.78 17.91
N ASP A 2 -12.50 -15.47 16.78
CA ASP A 2 -12.74 -14.87 15.47
C ASP A 2 -14.23 -14.53 15.35
N SER A 3 -14.54 -13.28 14.99
CA SER A 3 -15.94 -12.80 14.92
C SER A 3 -16.68 -13.31 13.69
N GLY A 4 -15.99 -14.03 12.79
CA GLY A 4 -16.57 -14.59 11.56
C GLY A 4 -16.96 -13.52 10.54
N GLN A 5 -16.44 -12.29 10.70
CA GLN A 5 -16.82 -11.13 9.90
C GLN A 5 -16.14 -11.12 8.52
N PHE A 6 -15.09 -11.91 8.33
CA PHE A 6 -14.34 -11.98 7.09
C PHE A 6 -14.12 -13.44 6.67
N GLU A 7 -14.21 -13.70 5.38
CA GLU A 7 -14.02 -15.04 4.81
C GLU A 7 -13.00 -14.93 3.68
N TYR A 8 -11.85 -15.58 3.84
CA TYR A 8 -10.73 -15.45 2.91
C TYR A 8 -11.06 -15.95 1.49
N GLY A 9 -11.95 -16.94 1.39
CA GLY A 9 -12.42 -17.48 0.11
C GLY A 9 -13.39 -16.55 -0.64
N ASN A 10 -14.02 -15.60 0.05
CA ASN A 10 -15.07 -14.76 -0.51
C ASN A 10 -14.46 -13.55 -1.23
N VAL A 11 -14.72 -13.43 -2.53
CA VAL A 11 -14.22 -12.33 -3.37
C VAL A 11 -14.80 -10.99 -2.93
N ILE A 12 -16.10 -10.92 -2.64
CA ILE A 12 -16.75 -9.69 -2.16
C ILE A 12 -16.14 -9.21 -0.85
N HIS A 13 -15.85 -10.12 0.09
CA HIS A 13 -15.21 -9.73 1.35
C HIS A 13 -13.83 -9.13 1.12
N LYS A 14 -13.04 -9.73 0.23
CA LYS A 14 -11.71 -9.22 -0.14
C LYS A 14 -11.79 -7.87 -0.84
N GLU A 15 -12.69 -7.71 -1.80
CA GLU A 15 -12.85 -6.47 -2.57
C GLU A 15 -13.41 -5.33 -1.71
N CYS A 16 -14.41 -5.58 -0.86
CA CYS A 16 -14.91 -4.59 0.10
C CYS A 16 -13.82 -4.17 1.09
N MET A 17 -13.02 -5.12 1.57
CA MET A 17 -11.90 -4.82 2.46
C MET A 17 -10.83 -3.99 1.73
N TRP A 18 -10.49 -4.36 0.50
CA TRP A 18 -9.54 -3.61 -0.32
C TRP A 18 -10.04 -2.18 -0.60
N PHE A 19 -11.29 -2.02 -1.00
CA PHE A 19 -11.92 -0.73 -1.26
C PHE A 19 -11.89 0.20 -0.03
N CYS A 20 -12.20 -0.32 1.16
CA CYS A 20 -12.25 0.49 2.38
C CYS A 20 -10.87 0.88 2.93
N PHE A 21 -9.86 0.00 2.81
CA PHE A 21 -8.58 0.18 3.51
C PHE A 21 -7.41 0.60 2.61
N SER A 22 -7.50 0.40 1.30
CA SER A 22 -6.38 0.63 0.37
C SER A 22 -5.85 2.05 0.43
N ASP A 23 -6.72 3.06 0.44
CA ASP A 23 -6.31 4.48 0.50
C ASP A 23 -5.56 4.81 1.79
N ILE A 24 -6.05 4.34 2.94
CA ILE A 24 -5.43 4.56 4.26
C ILE A 24 -4.05 3.90 4.30
N ILE A 25 -3.96 2.64 3.86
CA ILE A 25 -2.68 1.92 3.80
C ILE A 25 -1.73 2.66 2.86
N GLN A 26 -2.21 3.14 1.72
CA GLN A 26 -1.38 3.85 0.76
C GLN A 26 -0.89 5.19 1.31
N GLU A 27 -1.70 5.91 2.09
CA GLU A 27 -1.31 7.12 2.81
C GLU A 27 -0.22 6.83 3.84
N ASP A 28 -0.40 5.81 4.69
CA ASP A 28 0.59 5.39 5.69
C ASP A 28 1.93 4.97 5.04
N LEU A 29 1.86 4.26 3.91
CA LEU A 29 3.04 3.89 3.13
C LEU A 29 3.74 5.11 2.54
N ASN A 30 2.98 6.08 2.04
CA ASN A 30 3.53 7.34 1.52
C ASN A 30 4.18 8.16 2.62
N TYR A 31 3.56 8.23 3.80
CA TYR A 31 4.11 8.88 4.98
C TYR A 31 5.41 8.20 5.44
N THR A 32 5.42 6.87 5.52
CA THR A 32 6.60 6.09 5.88
C THR A 32 7.73 6.29 4.87
N ARG A 33 7.43 6.29 3.57
CA ARG A 33 8.40 6.62 2.51
C ARG A 33 8.99 8.02 2.70
N ALA A 34 8.15 9.02 2.98
CA ALA A 34 8.61 10.39 3.19
C ALA A 34 9.52 10.50 4.42
N LEU A 35 9.14 9.85 5.52
CA LEU A 35 9.96 9.77 6.74
C LEU A 35 11.29 9.09 6.45
N TRP A 36 11.28 7.93 5.83
CA TRP A 36 12.50 7.17 5.52
C TRP A 36 13.45 7.96 4.62
N ASN A 37 12.92 8.59 3.56
CA ASN A 37 13.72 9.35 2.61
C ASN A 37 14.35 10.62 3.20
N ASN A 38 13.72 11.22 4.21
CA ASN A 38 14.22 12.41 4.90
C ASN A 38 14.93 12.08 6.21
N HIS A 39 14.89 10.83 6.68
CA HIS A 39 15.47 10.44 7.95
C HIS A 39 16.99 10.47 7.87
N TYR A 40 17.61 11.29 8.72
CA TYR A 40 19.04 11.26 8.90
C TYR A 40 19.45 9.97 9.63
N ILE A 41 20.08 9.05 8.89
CA ILE A 41 20.65 7.83 9.47
C ILE A 41 21.91 8.20 10.26
N ARG A 42 21.80 8.20 11.59
CA ARG A 42 22.94 8.46 12.47
C ARG A 42 24.01 7.38 12.36
N SER A 43 25.26 7.79 12.50
CA SER A 43 26.38 6.86 12.65
C SER A 43 26.20 6.00 13.91
N SER A 44 26.55 4.73 13.82
CA SER A 44 26.52 3.81 14.96
C SER A 44 27.57 4.22 16.00
N ARG A 45 27.25 4.07 17.29
CA ARG A 45 28.21 4.22 18.40
C ARG A 45 29.19 3.05 18.49
N HIS A 46 28.88 1.93 17.84
CA HIS A 46 29.73 0.76 17.74
C HIS A 46 30.49 0.79 16.42
N LYS A 47 31.63 0.08 16.33
CA LYS A 47 32.33 -0.19 15.05
C LYS A 47 31.53 -1.17 14.18
N THR A 48 30.31 -0.79 13.84
CA THR A 48 29.47 -1.44 12.83
C THR A 48 29.46 -0.55 11.60
N VAL A 49 29.37 -1.16 10.42
CA VAL A 49 29.24 -0.43 9.16
C VAL A 49 28.07 0.57 9.29
N PRO A 50 28.27 1.87 9.03
CA PRO A 50 27.18 2.85 9.11
C PRO A 50 26.04 2.46 8.15
N GLY A 51 24.81 2.83 8.50
CA GLY A 51 23.60 2.40 7.79
C GLY A 51 23.47 2.90 6.35
N ARG A 52 24.39 3.76 5.91
CA ARG A 52 24.64 4.05 4.51
C ARG A 52 25.92 3.34 4.11
N PRO A 53 25.92 2.45 3.10
CA PRO A 53 27.15 1.84 2.63
C PRO A 53 28.16 2.94 2.32
N ASP A 54 29.30 2.92 3.02
CA ASP A 54 30.35 3.93 2.88
C ASP A 54 30.75 4.10 1.41
N GLU A 55 30.70 3.02 0.62
CA GLU A 55 30.97 3.06 -0.82
C GLU A 55 30.02 3.96 -1.61
N LEU A 56 28.71 3.95 -1.32
CA LEU A 56 27.75 4.82 -2.01
C LEU A 56 27.86 6.29 -1.55
N TYR A 57 28.44 6.54 -0.38
CA TYR A 57 28.64 7.90 0.14
C TYR A 57 29.98 8.51 -0.27
N TYR A 58 31.06 7.73 -0.17
CA TYR A 58 32.44 8.14 -0.34
C TYR A 58 33.04 7.81 -1.71
N LEU A 59 32.46 6.86 -2.46
CA LEU A 59 32.96 6.39 -3.76
C LEU A 59 31.80 6.22 -4.76
N PRO A 60 30.94 7.23 -4.96
CA PRO A 60 29.76 7.09 -5.80
C PRO A 60 30.15 6.79 -7.27
N GLU A 61 31.36 7.14 -7.71
CA GLU A 61 31.90 6.85 -9.04
C GLU A 61 32.10 5.35 -9.30
N ARG A 62 32.29 4.52 -8.25
CA ARG A 62 32.40 3.06 -8.41
C ARG A 62 31.10 2.40 -8.84
N HIS A 63 30.00 3.10 -8.68
CA HIS A 63 28.67 2.61 -9.00
C HIS A 63 27.99 3.46 -10.09
N ASP A 64 28.69 4.37 -10.77
CA ASP A 64 28.07 5.32 -11.72
C ASP A 64 26.97 6.18 -11.04
N SER A 65 27.20 6.60 -9.79
CA SER A 65 26.32 7.51 -9.04
C SER A 65 27.05 8.82 -8.77
N GLU A 66 26.32 9.92 -8.63
CA GLU A 66 26.86 11.23 -8.22
C GLU A 66 26.23 11.71 -6.90
N ASP A 67 24.91 11.57 -6.76
CA ASP A 67 24.14 12.01 -5.59
C ASP A 67 23.97 10.92 -4.53
N GLN A 68 24.87 9.93 -4.51
CA GLN A 68 24.84 8.84 -3.52
C GLN A 68 23.50 8.07 -3.55
N LYS A 69 22.88 8.05 -4.73
CA LYS A 69 21.60 7.43 -5.11
C LYS A 69 21.82 6.67 -6.41
N GLN A 70 21.35 5.43 -6.45
CA GLN A 70 21.35 4.61 -7.65
C GLN A 70 19.99 4.72 -8.35
N PRO A 71 19.92 5.14 -9.62
CA PRO A 71 18.69 5.02 -10.38
C PRO A 71 18.36 3.54 -10.56
N VAL A 72 17.13 3.14 -10.22
CA VAL A 72 16.66 1.78 -10.46
C VAL A 72 16.32 1.64 -11.94
N ASN A 73 16.90 0.64 -12.63
CA ASN A 73 16.59 0.34 -14.03
C ASN A 73 15.07 0.10 -14.20
N ALA A 74 14.47 0.75 -15.20
CA ALA A 74 13.07 0.58 -15.57
C ALA A 74 12.69 -0.88 -15.86
N GLU A 75 13.61 -1.67 -16.44
CA GLU A 75 13.38 -3.11 -16.69
C GLU A 75 13.21 -3.90 -15.39
N LYS A 76 14.06 -3.64 -14.39
CA LYS A 76 13.93 -4.26 -13.06
C LYS A 76 12.64 -3.84 -12.36
N LEU A 77 12.22 -2.58 -12.53
CA LEU A 77 10.92 -2.13 -12.03
C LEU A 77 9.78 -2.86 -12.73
N ASN A 78 9.89 -3.11 -14.03
CA ASN A 78 8.89 -3.84 -14.80
C ASN A 78 8.80 -5.32 -14.40
N GLU A 79 9.94 -5.98 -14.18
CA GLU A 79 9.99 -7.35 -13.65
C GLU A 79 9.30 -7.44 -12.29
N VAL A 80 9.58 -6.51 -11.38
CA VAL A 80 8.92 -6.47 -10.07
C VAL A 80 7.41 -6.25 -10.23
N ARG A 81 6.99 -5.35 -11.13
CA ARG A 81 5.56 -5.11 -11.40
C ARG A 81 4.84 -6.36 -11.92
N GLN A 82 5.51 -7.21 -12.69
CA GLN A 82 4.94 -8.50 -13.14
C GLN A 82 4.72 -9.50 -11.99
N HIS A 83 5.43 -9.34 -10.87
CA HIS A 83 5.34 -10.22 -9.71
C HIS A 83 4.54 -9.63 -8.54
N VAL A 84 4.30 -8.33 -8.53
CA VAL A 84 3.34 -7.70 -7.62
C VAL A 84 1.95 -7.97 -8.21
N ALA A 85 1.07 -8.62 -7.45
CA ALA A 85 -0.33 -8.70 -7.83
C ALA A 85 -0.83 -7.25 -8.00
N ASP A 86 -1.17 -6.87 -9.24
CA ASP A 86 -1.65 -5.52 -9.50
C ASP A 86 -2.88 -5.30 -8.60
N PRO A 87 -2.90 -4.26 -7.75
CA PRO A 87 -4.05 -3.97 -6.90
C PRO A 87 -5.32 -3.67 -7.71
N VAL A 88 -5.16 -3.43 -9.01
CA VAL A 88 -6.22 -3.46 -10.01
C VAL A 88 -6.13 -4.82 -10.71
N ASN A 89 -6.58 -5.89 -10.05
CA ASN A 89 -7.04 -7.05 -10.82
C ASN A 89 -8.16 -6.53 -11.73
N GLN A 90 -7.90 -6.42 -13.04
CA GLN A 90 -8.94 -6.07 -14.02
C GLN A 90 -10.17 -6.99 -13.88
N ASP A 91 -9.96 -8.22 -13.39
CA ASP A 91 -11.00 -9.20 -13.12
C ASP A 91 -12.07 -8.74 -12.09
N ASN A 92 -11.76 -7.76 -11.22
CA ASN A 92 -12.69 -7.28 -10.17
C ASN A 92 -13.07 -5.80 -10.33
N GLN A 93 -12.78 -5.19 -11.48
CA GLN A 93 -13.11 -3.78 -11.73
C GLN A 93 -14.63 -3.52 -11.59
N ASP A 94 -15.46 -4.46 -12.04
CA ASP A 94 -16.93 -4.40 -11.93
C ASP A 94 -17.39 -4.29 -10.46
N VAL A 95 -16.72 -5.01 -9.55
CA VAL A 95 -17.02 -4.96 -8.11
C VAL A 95 -16.65 -3.61 -7.54
N GLN A 96 -15.47 -3.08 -7.90
CA GLN A 96 -15.02 -1.75 -7.46
C GLN A 96 -15.94 -0.63 -7.99
N GLU A 97 -16.41 -0.71 -9.23
CA GLU A 97 -17.38 0.22 -9.80
C GLU A 97 -18.74 0.14 -9.09
N TYR A 98 -19.22 -1.07 -8.79
CA TYR A 98 -20.43 -1.27 -7.99
C TYR A 98 -20.31 -0.65 -6.59
N LEU A 99 -19.20 -0.88 -5.89
CA LEU A 99 -18.98 -0.31 -4.55
C LEU A 99 -18.94 1.23 -4.59
N ASN A 100 -18.32 1.82 -5.61
CA ASN A 100 -18.35 3.27 -5.81
C ASN A 100 -19.77 3.80 -6.03
N TYR A 101 -20.57 3.11 -6.85
CA TYR A 101 -21.97 3.44 -7.06
C TYR A 101 -22.76 3.40 -5.75
N VAL A 102 -22.63 2.31 -4.97
CA VAL A 102 -23.32 2.15 -3.68
C VAL A 102 -22.94 3.26 -2.70
N CYS A 103 -21.64 3.60 -2.60
CA CYS A 103 -21.22 4.72 -1.75
C CYS A 103 -21.83 6.04 -2.19
N THR A 104 -21.92 6.28 -3.50
CA THR A 104 -22.51 7.51 -4.05
C THR A 104 -24.03 7.57 -3.82
N SER A 105 -24.73 6.45 -3.97
CA SER A 105 -26.19 6.40 -3.78
C SER A 105 -26.60 6.51 -2.30
N GLU A 106 -25.83 5.91 -1.40
CA GLU A 106 -26.09 5.92 0.05
C GLU A 106 -25.47 7.13 0.76
N GLY A 107 -24.72 7.98 0.04
CA GLY A 107 -24.05 9.16 0.60
C GLY A 107 -22.92 8.82 1.58
N LEU A 108 -22.23 7.70 1.37
CA LEU A 108 -21.13 7.24 2.21
C LEU A 108 -19.84 7.96 1.83
N GLU A 109 -19.17 8.54 2.83
CA GLU A 109 -17.89 9.21 2.63
C GLU A 109 -16.71 8.22 2.66
N LYS A 110 -15.61 8.59 1.99
CA LYS A 110 -14.38 7.82 2.07
C LYS A 110 -13.80 7.86 3.49
N PRO A 111 -13.31 6.72 4.00
CA PRO A 111 -12.78 6.64 5.35
C PRO A 111 -11.42 7.33 5.46
N THR A 112 -11.16 7.97 6.59
CA THR A 112 -9.88 8.65 6.89
C THR A 112 -9.08 7.94 7.98
N ASP A 113 -9.69 6.98 8.66
CA ASP A 113 -9.08 6.21 9.74
C ASP A 113 -9.55 4.76 9.71
N TRP A 114 -8.80 3.88 10.36
CA TRP A 114 -9.12 2.45 10.34
C TRP A 114 -10.50 2.12 10.93
N ARG A 115 -11.05 2.96 11.84
CA ARG A 115 -12.38 2.74 12.41
C ARG A 115 -13.48 3.09 11.42
N SER A 116 -13.37 4.23 10.74
CA SER A 116 -14.31 4.59 9.67
C SER A 116 -14.25 3.57 8.52
N ALA A 117 -13.06 3.08 8.16
CA ALA A 117 -12.90 2.03 7.16
C ALA A 117 -13.56 0.71 7.57
N LEU A 118 -13.42 0.30 8.84
CA LEU A 118 -14.07 -0.91 9.35
C LEU A 118 -15.60 -0.76 9.37
N ASN A 119 -16.11 0.42 9.71
CA ASN A 119 -17.54 0.71 9.66
C ASN A 119 -18.07 0.62 8.22
N LEU A 120 -17.38 1.29 7.28
CA LEU A 120 -17.74 1.25 5.87
C LEU A 120 -17.71 -0.18 5.31
N TYR A 121 -16.69 -0.98 5.67
CA TYR A 121 -16.61 -2.39 5.31
C TYR A 121 -17.82 -3.18 5.79
N THR A 122 -18.25 -2.96 7.04
CA THR A 122 -19.40 -3.67 7.62
C THR A 122 -20.69 -3.32 6.89
N ILE A 123 -20.88 -2.04 6.54
CA ILE A 123 -22.05 -1.56 5.78
C ILE A 123 -22.05 -2.17 4.37
N LEU A 124 -20.94 -2.05 3.64
CA LEU A 124 -20.84 -2.55 2.26
C LEU A 124 -20.99 -4.08 2.19
N LYS A 125 -20.44 -4.81 3.16
CA LYS A 125 -20.64 -6.25 3.30
C LYS A 125 -22.12 -6.60 3.47
N GLN A 126 -22.85 -5.91 4.35
CA GLN A 126 -24.27 -6.15 4.57
C GLN A 126 -25.12 -5.87 3.32
N ILE A 127 -24.78 -4.81 2.57
CA ILE A 127 -25.49 -4.48 1.32
C ILE A 127 -25.23 -5.55 0.26
N ALA A 128 -23.97 -5.97 0.11
CA ALA A 128 -23.60 -6.95 -0.90
C ALA A 128 -24.14 -8.38 -0.59
N GLU A 129 -24.40 -8.71 0.67
CA GLU A 129 -25.02 -9.99 1.08
C GLU A 129 -26.56 -10.00 0.96
N GLN A 130 -27.20 -8.87 0.66
CA GLN A 130 -28.66 -8.76 0.47
C GLN A 130 -29.11 -8.94 -0.99
N VAL A 131 -28.16 -9.01 -1.93
CA VAL A 131 -28.38 -9.20 -3.38
C VAL A 131 -28.13 -10.66 -3.75
#